data_AF-A0AAD7FU10-F1
#
_entry.id   AF-A0AAD7FU10-F1
#
_cell.length_a   1.000
_cell.length_b   1.000
_cell.length_c   1.000
_cell.angle_alpha   90.00
_cell.angle_beta   90.00
_cell.angle_gamma   90.00
#
_symmetry.space_group_name_H-M   'P 1'
#
loop_
_entity.id
_entity.type
_entity.pdbx_description
1 polymer ?
#
loop_
_entity_poly.entity_id
_entity_poly.type
_entity_poly.pdbx_seq_one_letter_code
_entity_poly.pdbx_strand_id
1 'polypeptide(L)'
;MLPLRTLLRPTRIQPLRQAFSRTLQRPYYYSRPATLGARIWYRPDGTPRSKIRGLVTATLASMALYVTWNTLLVVEELDYERYLLGTLVYIQRVDYDAYPTRDELDTFNGALTYFEELCGYFLQGDVRPEMLEAFFHDLFHLGDEGVEGDLVQLRERIHGLVRTAAEAVHTLLATSKGTDPIETAALAIGIVDDAMLSLIEISEDVGADETEKLLRVKRLREQMKDSSKSYEILG
;
A
#
# COMPACT_ATOMS: atom_id res chain seq x y z
N MET A 1 -20.53 16.24 117.83
CA MET A 1 -19.20 16.10 118.45
C MET A 1 -18.24 15.56 117.39
N LEU A 2 -17.17 16.31 117.08
CA LEU A 2 -16.04 15.97 116.17
C LEU A 2 -15.17 14.83 116.78
N PRO A 3 -14.11 14.28 116.14
CA PRO A 3 -13.64 14.25 114.72
C PRO A 3 -13.23 12.81 114.29
N LEU A 4 -12.76 12.50 113.07
CA LEU A 4 -11.34 12.36 112.68
C LEU A 4 -11.32 11.81 111.22
N ARG A 5 -10.81 12.56 110.25
CA ARG A 5 -9.42 12.53 109.75
C ARG A 5 -9.04 11.23 109.00
N THR A 6 -8.94 11.41 107.69
CA THR A 6 -7.80 11.03 106.82
C THR A 6 -7.30 9.59 106.86
N LEU A 7 -7.27 8.94 105.70
CA LEU A 7 -6.02 8.46 105.09
C LEU A 7 -6.26 8.15 103.61
N LEU A 8 -5.81 9.08 102.77
CA LEU A 8 -5.56 8.87 101.35
C LEU A 8 -4.45 7.83 101.20
N ARG A 9 -4.72 6.72 100.51
CA ARG A 9 -3.68 5.90 99.88
C ARG A 9 -3.77 6.12 98.37
N PRO A 10 -2.80 6.77 97.72
CA PRO A 10 -2.74 6.77 96.27
C PRO A 10 -2.37 5.35 95.80
N THR A 11 -3.27 4.74 95.02
CA THR A 11 -2.97 3.54 94.24
C THR A 11 -1.88 3.89 93.24
N ARG A 12 -0.65 3.48 93.56
CA ARG A 12 0.51 3.55 92.68
C ARG A 12 0.28 2.58 91.53
N ILE A 13 -0.34 3.06 90.46
CA ILE A 13 -0.43 2.34 89.18
C ILE A 13 1.00 2.24 88.64
N GLN A 14 1.64 1.10 88.86
CA GLN A 14 2.85 0.75 88.13
C GLN A 14 2.46 0.54 86.66
N PRO A 15 3.02 1.28 85.71
CA PRO A 15 2.88 0.90 84.32
C PRO A 15 3.66 -0.40 84.10
N LEU A 16 2.95 -1.47 83.77
CA LEU A 16 3.47 -2.69 83.14
C LEU A 16 3.98 -2.37 81.72
N ARG A 17 4.92 -1.43 81.62
CA ARG A 17 5.70 -1.13 80.42
C ARG A 17 7.16 -1.37 80.75
N GLN A 18 7.52 -2.63 80.87
CA GLN A 18 8.89 -3.09 80.62
C GLN A 18 8.89 -4.61 80.45
N ALA A 19 9.82 -5.06 79.62
CA ALA A 19 10.07 -6.44 79.21
C ALA A 19 9.04 -7.03 78.23
N PHE A 20 9.11 -6.57 76.98
CA PHE A 20 9.65 -7.40 75.89
C PHE A 20 9.99 -6.50 74.71
N SER A 21 11.11 -5.79 74.79
CA SER A 21 11.85 -5.45 73.58
C SER A 21 12.43 -6.75 73.02
N ARG A 22 11.58 -7.58 72.41
CA ARG A 22 12.05 -8.50 71.39
C ARG A 22 12.43 -7.61 70.21
N THR A 23 13.65 -7.10 70.23
CA THR A 23 14.40 -7.00 68.98
C THR A 23 14.48 -8.42 68.45
N LEU A 24 13.42 -8.84 67.76
CA LEU A 24 13.56 -9.76 66.66
C LEU A 24 14.52 -9.04 65.72
N GLN A 25 15.82 -9.28 65.91
CA GLN A 25 16.73 -9.30 64.78
C GLN A 25 16.10 -10.33 63.84
N ARG A 26 15.18 -9.88 62.99
CA ARG A 26 14.85 -10.62 61.79
C ARG A 26 16.19 -10.77 61.10
N PRO A 27 16.73 -11.98 60.96
CA PRO A 27 17.87 -12.13 60.09
C PRO A 27 17.44 -11.52 58.76
N TYR A 28 18.15 -10.47 58.33
CA TYR A 28 17.99 -9.86 57.02
C TYR A 28 18.42 -10.89 55.97
N TYR A 29 17.61 -11.94 55.80
CA TYR A 29 17.68 -12.76 54.61
C TYR A 29 17.17 -11.86 53.49
N TYR A 30 18.10 -11.24 52.78
CA TYR A 30 17.82 -10.71 51.46
C TYR A 30 17.33 -11.91 50.64
N SER A 31 16.02 -11.97 50.42
CA SER A 31 15.36 -13.03 49.63
C SER A 31 15.71 -12.94 48.14
N ARG A 32 16.40 -11.87 47.72
CA ARG A 32 16.94 -11.72 46.36
C ARG A 32 18.40 -12.17 46.28
N PRO A 33 18.82 -12.85 45.20
CA PRO A 33 20.23 -13.15 44.97
C PRO A 33 21.05 -11.86 44.83
N ALA A 34 22.32 -11.89 45.23
CA ALA A 34 23.21 -10.73 45.24
C ALA A 34 23.77 -10.36 43.84
N THR A 35 22.95 -10.49 42.80
CA THR A 35 23.31 -10.14 41.42
C THR A 35 22.76 -8.76 41.04
N LEU A 36 23.43 -8.07 40.11
CA LEU A 36 22.97 -6.78 39.60
C LEU A 36 21.58 -6.89 38.95
N GLY A 37 21.32 -7.96 38.20
CA GLY A 37 20.00 -8.24 37.61
C GLY A 37 18.90 -8.36 38.68
N ALA A 38 19.17 -9.04 39.80
CA ALA A 38 18.18 -9.17 40.87
C ALA A 38 17.88 -7.84 41.57
N ARG A 39 18.84 -6.90 41.62
CA ARG A 39 18.60 -5.54 42.12
C ARG A 39 17.67 -4.72 41.22
N ILE A 40 17.75 -4.93 39.91
CA ILE A 40 16.92 -4.24 38.90
C ILE A 40 15.49 -4.83 38.88
N TRP A 41 15.37 -6.15 38.86
CA TRP A 41 14.08 -6.83 38.65
C TRP A 41 13.25 -7.05 39.92
N TYR A 42 13.88 -7.06 41.11
CA TYR A 42 13.23 -7.42 42.37
C TYR A 42 13.43 -6.35 43.45
N ARG A 43 12.45 -6.22 44.34
CA ARG A 43 12.55 -5.40 45.56
C ARG A 43 13.49 -6.08 46.57
N PRO A 44 14.00 -5.36 47.59
CA PRO A 44 14.76 -5.96 48.68
C PRO A 44 14.06 -7.17 49.32
N ASP A 45 12.72 -7.13 49.38
CA ASP A 45 11.86 -8.20 49.91
C ASP A 45 11.69 -9.41 48.98
N GLY A 46 12.37 -9.43 47.83
CA GLY A 46 12.31 -10.54 46.86
C GLY A 46 11.07 -10.54 45.97
N THR A 47 10.12 -9.63 46.19
CA THR A 47 8.95 -9.45 45.32
C THR A 47 9.35 -8.78 43.99
N PRO A 48 8.85 -9.25 42.84
CA PRO A 48 9.18 -8.66 41.55
C PRO A 48 8.66 -7.23 41.42
N ARG A 49 9.43 -6.36 40.74
CA ARG A 49 8.98 -5.00 40.41
C ARG A 49 8.04 -5.03 39.21
N SER A 50 6.77 -5.32 39.46
CA SER A 50 5.72 -5.48 38.43
C SER A 50 5.63 -4.31 37.44
N LYS A 51 5.82 -3.06 37.89
CA LYS A 51 5.82 -1.88 37.02
C LYS A 51 6.95 -1.87 35.99
N ILE A 52 8.17 -2.29 36.38
CA ILE A 52 9.32 -2.36 35.46
C ILE A 52 9.14 -3.49 34.47
N ARG A 53 8.64 -4.64 34.94
CA ARG A 53 8.28 -5.76 34.06
C ARG A 53 7.22 -5.33 33.04
N GLY A 54 6.16 -4.68 33.50
CA GLY A 54 5.10 -4.13 32.65
C GLY A 54 5.63 -3.12 31.62
N LEU A 55 6.51 -2.22 32.04
CA LEU A 55 7.17 -1.26 31.14
C LEU A 55 8.00 -1.99 30.07
N VAL A 56 8.87 -2.92 30.46
CA VAL A 56 9.71 -3.67 29.52
C VAL A 56 8.85 -4.48 28.55
N THR A 57 7.81 -5.17 29.03
CA THR A 57 6.90 -5.91 28.16
C THR A 57 6.15 -4.99 27.21
N ALA A 58 5.69 -3.82 27.68
CA ALA A 58 5.01 -2.85 26.84
C ALA A 58 5.95 -2.26 25.78
N THR A 59 7.19 -1.90 26.16
CA THR A 59 8.17 -1.38 25.19
C THR A 59 8.55 -2.42 24.15
N LEU A 60 8.72 -3.69 24.53
CA LEU A 60 9.01 -4.76 23.58
C LEU A 60 7.81 -5.01 22.65
N ALA A 61 6.59 -4.99 23.17
CA ALA A 61 5.38 -5.12 22.36
C ALA A 61 5.22 -3.95 21.39
N SER A 62 5.40 -2.71 21.84
CA SER A 62 5.35 -1.51 20.98
C SER A 62 6.44 -1.53 19.92
N MET A 63 7.67 -1.95 20.27
CA MET A 63 8.76 -2.08 19.31
C MET A 63 8.45 -3.16 18.26
N ALA A 64 7.90 -4.30 18.67
CA ALA A 64 7.48 -5.35 17.74
C ALA A 64 6.40 -4.85 16.78
N LEU A 65 5.36 -4.16 17.29
CA LEU A 65 4.32 -3.57 16.45
C LEU A 65 4.88 -2.52 15.49
N TYR A 66 5.79 -1.67 15.95
CA TYR A 66 6.44 -0.67 15.10
C TYR A 66 7.27 -1.32 13.98
N VAL A 67 8.05 -2.36 14.31
CA VAL A 67 8.83 -3.10 13.31
C VAL A 67 7.89 -3.75 12.29
N THR A 68 6.85 -4.45 12.73
CA THR A 68 5.87 -5.07 11.82
C THR A 68 5.21 -4.05 10.91
N TRP A 69 4.85 -2.87 11.44
CA TRP A 69 4.29 -1.78 10.66
C TRP A 69 5.25 -1.30 9.57
N ASN A 70 6.52 -1.04 9.91
CA ASN A 70 7.52 -0.62 8.93
C ASN A 70 7.81 -1.72 7.90
N THR A 71 7.84 -2.99 8.32
CA THR A 71 7.97 -4.11 7.39
C THR A 71 6.82 -4.13 6.38
N LEU A 72 5.58 -3.83 6.82
CA LEU A 72 4.43 -3.78 5.93
C LEU A 72 4.57 -2.68 4.89
N LEU A 73 5.04 -1.49 5.27
CA LEU A 73 5.32 -0.40 4.33
C LEU A 73 6.39 -0.77 3.30
N VAL A 74 7.47 -1.41 3.74
CA VAL A 74 8.54 -1.86 2.82
C VAL A 74 8.05 -2.95 1.87
N VAL A 75 7.19 -3.87 2.34
CA VAL A 75 6.60 -4.90 1.47
C VAL A 75 5.71 -4.26 0.41
N GLU A 76 4.90 -3.27 0.78
CA GLU A 76 4.04 -2.53 -0.15
C GLU A 76 4.86 -1.79 -1.22
N GLU A 77 5.95 -1.13 -0.83
CA GLU A 77 6.88 -0.46 -1.76
C GLU A 77 7.54 -1.47 -2.72
N LEU A 78 8.00 -2.63 -2.22
CA LEU A 78 8.61 -3.67 -3.05
C LEU A 78 7.61 -4.34 -4.00
N ASP A 79 6.36 -4.55 -3.57
CA ASP A 79 5.32 -5.09 -4.44
C ASP A 79 4.99 -4.11 -5.57
N TYR A 80 5.00 -2.81 -5.29
CA TYR A 80 4.82 -1.76 -6.29
C TYR A 80 5.98 -1.68 -7.28
N GLU A 81 7.24 -1.63 -6.81
CA GLU A 81 8.41 -1.64 -7.69
C GLU A 81 8.43 -2.89 -8.58
N ARG A 82 8.08 -4.04 -8.01
CA ARG A 82 7.97 -5.29 -8.75
C ARG A 82 6.89 -5.22 -9.83
N TYR A 83 5.74 -4.62 -9.52
CA TYR A 83 4.67 -4.41 -10.50
C TYR A 83 5.15 -3.54 -11.66
N LEU A 84 5.75 -2.38 -11.37
CA LEU A 84 6.28 -1.46 -12.39
C LEU A 84 7.31 -2.15 -13.29
N LEU A 85 8.29 -2.84 -12.70
CA LEU A 85 9.32 -3.54 -13.45
C LEU A 85 8.75 -4.70 -14.28
N GLY A 86 7.78 -5.44 -13.74
CA GLY A 86 7.09 -6.50 -14.47
C GLY A 86 6.37 -5.97 -15.71
N THR A 87 5.67 -4.85 -15.56
CA THR A 87 4.98 -4.16 -16.67
C THR A 87 5.95 -3.58 -17.68
N LEU A 88 7.06 -2.98 -17.24
CA LEU A 88 8.09 -2.48 -18.15
C LEU A 88 8.70 -3.62 -18.99
N VAL A 89 9.01 -4.76 -18.37
CA VAL A 89 9.52 -5.93 -19.10
C VAL A 89 8.49 -6.44 -20.12
N TYR A 90 7.21 -6.43 -19.76
CA TYR A 90 6.14 -6.79 -20.69
C TYR A 90 6.08 -5.83 -21.88
N ILE A 91 6.04 -4.52 -21.63
CA ILE A 91 6.00 -3.49 -22.68
C ILE A 91 7.24 -3.57 -23.56
N GLN A 92 8.44 -3.74 -22.98
CA GLN A 92 9.68 -3.92 -23.74
C GLN A 92 9.65 -5.17 -24.61
N ARG A 93 9.06 -6.26 -24.13
CA ARG A 93 8.90 -7.48 -24.91
C ARG A 93 7.97 -7.24 -26.10
N VAL A 94 6.81 -6.62 -25.88
CA VAL A 94 5.86 -6.30 -26.96
C VAL A 94 6.51 -5.37 -27.97
N ASP A 95 7.22 -4.33 -27.52
CA ASP A 95 7.94 -3.43 -28.42
C ASP A 95 9.06 -4.15 -29.21
N TYR A 96 9.80 -5.06 -28.56
CA TYR A 96 10.84 -5.81 -29.26
C TYR A 96 10.29 -6.85 -30.26
N ASP A 97 9.23 -7.57 -29.88
CA ASP A 97 8.66 -8.67 -30.66
C ASP A 97 7.73 -8.17 -31.77
N ALA A 98 6.98 -7.09 -31.52
CA ALA A 98 5.81 -6.69 -32.30
C ALA A 98 5.77 -5.22 -32.73
N TYR A 99 6.81 -4.41 -32.43
CA TYR A 99 6.83 -3.02 -32.93
C TYR A 99 6.69 -3.02 -34.46
N PRO A 100 5.59 -2.47 -35.00
CA PRO A 100 5.31 -2.61 -36.40
C PRO A 100 6.31 -1.79 -37.22
N THR A 101 6.50 -2.19 -38.47
CA THR A 101 7.16 -1.30 -39.41
C THR A 101 6.36 0.00 -39.53
N ARG A 102 7.02 1.10 -39.90
CA ARG A 102 6.36 2.41 -40.05
C ARG A 102 5.12 2.35 -40.96
N ASP A 103 5.18 1.52 -42.00
CA ASP A 103 4.09 1.31 -42.95
C ASP A 103 2.88 0.61 -42.31
N GLU A 104 3.07 -0.23 -41.30
CA GLU A 104 1.99 -0.91 -40.56
C GLU A 104 1.34 0.01 -39.52
N LEU A 105 2.12 0.89 -38.87
CA LEU A 105 1.61 1.95 -37.99
C LEU A 105 0.76 3.00 -38.74
N ASP A 106 1.00 3.16 -40.04
CA ASP A 106 0.19 4.01 -40.92
C ASP A 106 -1.18 3.38 -41.24
N THR A 107 -1.41 2.10 -40.90
CA THR A 107 -2.71 1.45 -41.03
C THR A 107 -3.48 1.45 -39.71
N PHE A 108 -4.80 1.70 -39.76
CA PHE A 108 -5.65 1.71 -38.57
C PHE A 108 -5.58 0.39 -37.79
N ASN A 109 -5.79 -0.74 -38.48
CA ASN A 109 -5.79 -2.05 -37.84
C ASN A 109 -4.40 -2.42 -37.31
N GLY A 110 -3.33 -2.14 -38.04
CA GLY A 110 -1.96 -2.43 -37.57
C GLY A 110 -1.60 -1.64 -36.32
N ALA A 111 -1.91 -0.34 -36.29
CA ALA A 111 -1.71 0.49 -35.10
C ALA A 111 -2.55 0.01 -33.92
N LEU A 112 -3.82 -0.34 -34.15
CA LEU A 112 -4.74 -0.78 -33.10
C LEU A 112 -4.35 -2.15 -32.52
N THR A 113 -3.94 -3.11 -33.34
CA THR A 113 -3.44 -4.42 -32.88
C THR A 113 -2.20 -4.27 -32.01
N TYR A 114 -1.22 -3.48 -32.45
CA TYR A 114 -0.02 -3.24 -31.63
C TYR A 114 -0.37 -2.58 -30.29
N PHE A 115 -1.31 -1.63 -30.30
CA PHE A 115 -1.71 -0.95 -29.07
C PHE A 115 -2.55 -1.83 -28.14
N GLU A 116 -3.39 -2.71 -28.68
CA GLU A 116 -4.06 -3.76 -27.90
C GLU A 116 -3.03 -4.66 -27.20
N GLU A 117 -1.98 -5.07 -27.91
CA GLU A 117 -0.89 -5.86 -27.32
C GLU A 117 -0.14 -5.08 -26.24
N LEU A 118 0.13 -3.78 -26.44
CA LEU A 118 0.69 -2.91 -25.40
C LEU A 118 -0.20 -2.85 -24.16
N CYS A 119 -1.52 -2.81 -24.34
CA CYS A 119 -2.51 -2.81 -23.26
C CYS A 119 -2.63 -4.17 -22.55
N GLY A 120 -2.00 -5.23 -23.05
CA GLY A 120 -2.10 -6.56 -22.45
C GLY A 120 -1.57 -6.66 -21.02
N TYR A 121 -0.80 -5.68 -20.51
CA TYR A 121 -0.43 -5.66 -19.08
C TYR A 121 -1.63 -5.42 -18.16
N PHE A 122 -2.71 -4.78 -18.63
CA PHE A 122 -3.92 -4.61 -17.81
C PHE A 122 -4.53 -5.95 -17.40
N LEU A 123 -4.28 -7.02 -18.17
CA LEU A 123 -4.70 -8.39 -17.86
C LEU A 123 -4.00 -8.98 -16.63
N GLN A 124 -2.87 -8.40 -16.21
CA GLN A 124 -2.17 -8.77 -14.97
C GLN A 124 -2.72 -8.02 -13.75
N GLY A 125 -3.58 -7.02 -13.96
CA GLY A 125 -4.23 -6.20 -12.92
C GLY A 125 -5.71 -6.54 -12.71
N ASP A 126 -6.49 -5.52 -12.36
CA ASP A 126 -7.92 -5.67 -11.98
C ASP A 126 -8.91 -5.60 -13.15
N VAL A 127 -8.43 -5.43 -14.39
CA VAL A 127 -9.29 -5.35 -15.58
C VAL A 127 -9.59 -6.76 -16.08
N ARG A 128 -10.89 -7.05 -16.26
CA ARG A 128 -11.30 -8.36 -16.79
C ARG A 128 -10.92 -8.49 -18.27
N PRO A 129 -10.25 -9.58 -18.68
CA PRO A 129 -9.81 -9.77 -20.06
C PRO A 129 -10.92 -9.58 -21.09
N GLU A 130 -12.11 -10.10 -20.80
CA GLU A 130 -13.24 -10.09 -21.73
C GLU A 130 -13.76 -8.67 -21.98
N MET A 131 -13.53 -7.72 -21.06
CA MET A 131 -13.93 -6.33 -21.25
C MET A 131 -12.98 -5.59 -22.18
N LEU A 132 -11.68 -5.87 -22.07
CA LEU A 132 -10.65 -5.27 -22.92
C LEU A 132 -10.78 -5.79 -24.36
N GLU A 133 -10.89 -7.11 -24.51
CA GLU A 133 -11.10 -7.75 -25.82
C GLU A 133 -12.36 -7.24 -26.51
N ALA A 134 -13.48 -7.16 -25.79
CA ALA A 134 -14.73 -6.65 -26.37
C ALA A 134 -14.63 -5.18 -26.76
N PHE A 135 -13.87 -4.36 -26.02
CA PHE A 135 -13.64 -2.95 -26.35
C PHE A 135 -12.82 -2.80 -27.63
N PHE A 136 -11.70 -3.51 -27.75
CA PHE A 136 -10.88 -3.48 -28.96
C PHE A 136 -11.61 -4.06 -30.16
N HIS A 137 -12.39 -5.12 -29.97
CA HIS A 137 -13.27 -5.68 -31.02
C HIS A 137 -14.28 -4.65 -31.54
N ASP A 138 -14.90 -3.86 -30.66
CA ASP A 138 -15.80 -2.77 -31.06
C ASP A 138 -15.04 -1.69 -31.85
N LEU A 139 -13.77 -1.41 -31.52
CA LEU A 139 -12.91 -0.48 -32.27
C LEU A 139 -12.46 -1.04 -33.63
N PHE A 140 -12.15 -2.34 -33.74
CA PHE A 140 -11.79 -2.97 -35.02
C PHE A 140 -12.94 -2.90 -36.03
N HIS A 141 -14.19 -3.01 -35.57
CA HIS A 141 -15.36 -2.83 -36.43
C HIS A 141 -15.47 -1.42 -37.02
N LEU A 142 -14.90 -0.40 -36.38
CA LEU A 142 -14.80 0.95 -36.96
C LEU A 142 -13.72 1.02 -38.05
N GLY A 143 -12.83 0.02 -38.13
CA GLY A 143 -11.79 -0.12 -39.13
C GLY A 143 -12.24 -0.78 -40.44
N ASP A 144 -13.40 -1.45 -40.44
CA ASP A 144 -13.92 -2.20 -41.59
C ASP A 144 -14.28 -1.29 -42.78
N GLU A 145 -14.03 -1.78 -44.00
CA GLU A 145 -14.30 -1.05 -45.24
C GLU A 145 -15.82 -0.85 -45.44
N GLY A 146 -16.30 0.37 -45.20
CA GLY A 146 -17.73 0.71 -45.31
C GLY A 146 -18.21 1.86 -44.43
N VAL A 147 -17.30 2.44 -43.64
CA VAL A 147 -17.58 3.56 -42.75
C VAL A 147 -17.69 4.87 -43.56
N GLU A 148 -18.88 5.49 -43.54
CA GLU A 148 -19.16 6.77 -44.19
C GLU A 148 -19.54 7.85 -43.16
N GLY A 149 -19.29 9.12 -43.49
CA GLY A 149 -19.71 10.27 -42.66
C GLY A 149 -18.84 10.51 -41.41
N ASP A 150 -19.47 10.87 -40.29
CA ASP A 150 -18.80 11.29 -39.04
C ASP A 150 -17.89 10.20 -38.43
N LEU A 151 -18.16 8.93 -38.75
CA LEU A 151 -17.38 7.79 -38.29
C LEU A 151 -15.98 7.71 -38.95
N VAL A 152 -15.77 8.33 -40.12
CA VAL A 152 -14.43 8.42 -40.74
C VAL A 152 -13.53 9.34 -39.91
N GLN A 153 -14.05 10.48 -39.48
CA GLN A 153 -13.32 11.42 -38.61
C GLN A 153 -13.00 10.78 -37.25
N LEU A 154 -13.92 9.98 -36.73
CA LEU A 154 -13.71 9.20 -35.51
C LEU A 154 -12.56 8.20 -35.67
N ARG A 155 -12.58 7.43 -36.75
CA ARG A 155 -11.53 6.47 -37.09
C ARG A 155 -10.16 7.14 -37.19
N GLU A 156 -10.07 8.30 -37.86
CA GLU A 156 -8.82 9.06 -37.95
C GLU A 156 -8.34 9.58 -36.59
N ARG A 157 -9.25 10.04 -35.72
CA ARG A 157 -8.91 10.46 -34.36
C ARG A 157 -8.38 9.30 -33.51
N ILE A 158 -9.04 8.14 -33.55
CA ILE A 158 -8.59 6.93 -32.86
C ILE A 158 -7.22 6.51 -33.40
N HIS A 159 -7.07 6.45 -34.73
CA HIS A 159 -5.80 6.09 -35.36
C HIS A 159 -4.66 7.00 -34.92
N GLY A 160 -4.87 8.32 -35.02
CA GLY A 160 -3.86 9.32 -34.68
C GLY A 160 -3.46 9.23 -33.22
N LEU A 161 -4.42 8.99 -32.33
CA LEU A 161 -4.14 8.84 -30.90
C LEU A 161 -3.33 7.58 -30.61
N VAL A 162 -3.78 6.43 -31.11
CA VAL A 162 -3.12 5.14 -30.93
C VAL A 162 -1.70 5.17 -31.48
N ARG A 163 -1.52 5.70 -32.68
CA ARG A 163 -0.21 5.88 -33.31
C ARG A 163 0.70 6.76 -32.46
N THR A 164 0.20 7.91 -31.99
CA THR A 164 1.00 8.84 -31.18
C THR A 164 1.46 8.18 -29.88
N ALA A 165 0.58 7.42 -29.23
CA ALA A 165 0.92 6.69 -28.02
C ALA A 165 1.97 5.59 -28.29
N ALA A 166 1.77 4.79 -29.34
CA ALA A 166 2.70 3.77 -29.79
C ALA A 166 4.10 4.34 -30.09
N GLU A 167 4.17 5.43 -30.86
CA GLU A 167 5.42 6.11 -31.18
C GLU A 167 6.08 6.71 -29.92
N ALA A 168 5.29 7.25 -28.99
CA ALA A 168 5.78 7.81 -27.73
C ALA A 168 6.40 6.72 -26.83
N VAL A 169 5.73 5.56 -26.67
CA VAL A 169 6.26 4.42 -25.92
C VAL A 169 7.57 3.93 -26.55
N HIS A 170 7.59 3.69 -27.86
CA HIS A 170 8.80 3.24 -28.56
C HIS A 170 9.96 4.24 -28.40
N THR A 171 9.68 5.54 -28.55
CA THR A 171 10.68 6.59 -28.38
C THR A 171 11.20 6.65 -26.95
N LEU A 172 10.34 6.49 -25.95
CA LEU A 172 10.71 6.42 -24.54
C LEU A 172 11.64 5.22 -24.29
N LEU A 173 11.30 4.04 -24.78
CA LEU A 173 12.12 2.83 -24.62
C LEU A 173 13.47 2.94 -25.35
N ALA A 174 13.51 3.59 -26.51
CA ALA A 174 14.75 3.79 -27.26
C ALA A 174 15.69 4.79 -26.57
N THR A 175 15.13 5.82 -25.92
CA THR A 175 15.90 6.92 -25.30
C THR A 175 16.25 6.67 -23.83
N SER A 176 15.51 5.82 -23.12
CA SER A 176 15.69 5.47 -21.70
C SER A 176 16.88 4.54 -21.40
N LYS A 177 17.80 4.34 -22.35
CA LYS A 177 18.99 3.51 -22.12
C LYS A 177 19.91 4.16 -21.08
N GLY A 178 19.86 3.63 -19.85
CA GLY A 178 20.66 4.10 -18.72
C GLY A 178 19.94 5.07 -17.77
N THR A 179 18.65 5.33 -17.98
CA THR A 179 17.79 6.00 -16.98
C THR A 179 17.33 5.01 -15.91
N ASP A 180 16.75 5.54 -14.83
CA ASP A 180 16.18 4.69 -13.78
C ASP A 180 15.01 3.86 -14.35
N PRO A 181 15.03 2.52 -14.18
CA PRO A 181 14.01 1.66 -14.77
C PRO A 181 12.63 1.85 -14.13
N ILE A 182 12.55 2.26 -12.85
CA ILE A 182 11.27 2.48 -12.17
C ILE A 182 10.61 3.74 -12.74
N GLU A 183 11.37 4.83 -12.88
CA GLU A 183 10.87 6.05 -13.56
C GLU A 183 10.44 5.77 -15.00
N THR A 184 11.24 5.00 -15.74
CA THR A 184 10.92 4.63 -17.14
C THR A 184 9.63 3.80 -17.22
N ALA A 185 9.44 2.86 -16.28
CA ALA A 185 8.23 2.06 -16.18
C ALA A 185 6.99 2.92 -15.93
N ALA A 186 7.07 3.83 -14.95
CA ALA A 186 5.97 4.73 -14.62
C ALA A 186 5.57 5.61 -15.80
N LEU A 187 6.56 6.16 -16.53
CA LEU A 187 6.30 6.96 -17.72
C LEU A 187 5.68 6.15 -18.87
N ALA A 188 6.16 4.92 -19.12
CA ALA A 188 5.61 4.07 -20.17
C ALA A 188 4.16 3.68 -19.88
N ILE A 189 3.86 3.31 -18.64
CA ILE A 189 2.50 3.01 -18.18
C ILE A 189 1.62 4.25 -18.31
N GLY A 190 2.10 5.42 -17.87
CA GLY A 190 1.37 6.68 -17.98
C GLY A 190 0.95 7.01 -19.41
N ILE A 191 1.84 6.82 -20.39
CA ILE A 191 1.52 7.05 -21.81
C ILE A 191 0.40 6.13 -22.29
N VAL A 192 0.44 4.84 -21.92
CA VAL A 192 -0.57 3.86 -22.34
C VAL A 192 -1.90 4.10 -21.63
N ASP A 193 -1.87 4.38 -20.32
CA ASP A 193 -3.05 4.70 -19.51
C ASP A 193 -3.76 5.96 -20.03
N ASP A 194 -3.01 7.05 -20.30
CA ASP A 194 -3.56 8.30 -20.84
C ASP A 194 -4.20 8.10 -22.22
N ALA A 195 -3.55 7.32 -23.08
CA ALA A 195 -4.07 7.00 -24.39
C ALA A 195 -5.36 6.16 -24.29
N MET A 196 -5.39 5.15 -23.41
CA MET A 196 -6.59 4.34 -23.17
C MET A 196 -7.74 5.16 -22.59
N LEU A 197 -7.48 6.04 -21.62
CA LEU A 197 -8.49 6.96 -21.09
C LEU A 197 -9.06 7.86 -22.18
N SER A 198 -8.19 8.38 -23.05
CA SER A 198 -8.61 9.22 -24.18
C SER A 198 -9.42 8.43 -25.23
N LEU A 199 -9.07 7.16 -25.49
CA LEU A 199 -9.86 6.28 -26.36
C LEU A 199 -11.26 6.01 -25.78
N ILE A 200 -11.33 5.76 -24.48
CA ILE A 200 -12.58 5.59 -23.76
C ILE A 200 -13.43 6.85 -23.91
N GLU A 201 -12.88 8.05 -23.68
CA GLU A 201 -13.61 9.31 -23.85
C GLU A 201 -14.13 9.50 -25.29
N ILE A 202 -13.28 9.23 -26.29
CA ILE A 202 -13.67 9.29 -27.70
C ILE A 202 -14.81 8.30 -28.02
N SER A 203 -14.80 7.11 -27.40
CA SER A 203 -15.85 6.11 -27.59
C SER A 203 -17.17 6.46 -26.86
N GLU A 204 -17.11 7.12 -25.70
CA GLU A 204 -18.29 7.60 -24.96
C GLU A 204 -19.03 8.69 -25.73
N ASP A 205 -18.31 9.59 -26.40
CA ASP A 205 -18.87 10.70 -27.18
C ASP A 205 -19.71 10.23 -28.39
N VAL A 206 -19.47 9.01 -28.87
CA VAL A 206 -20.11 8.45 -30.08
C VAL A 206 -21.19 7.42 -29.75
N GLY A 207 -21.07 6.72 -28.63
CA GLY A 207 -21.92 5.58 -28.26
C GLY A 207 -23.32 5.90 -27.73
N ALA A 208 -23.97 7.00 -28.14
CA ALA A 208 -25.22 7.47 -27.53
C ALA A 208 -26.42 6.47 -27.62
N ASP A 209 -26.41 5.51 -28.56
CA ASP A 209 -27.55 4.64 -28.82
C ASP A 209 -27.50 3.23 -28.17
N GLU A 210 -26.34 2.76 -27.68
CA GLU A 210 -26.21 1.44 -27.05
C GLU A 210 -25.87 1.54 -25.57
N THR A 211 -26.91 1.58 -24.73
CA THR A 211 -26.82 1.63 -23.26
C THR A 211 -25.90 0.58 -22.65
N GLU A 212 -25.81 -0.63 -23.23
CA GLU A 212 -24.92 -1.69 -22.75
C GLU A 212 -23.44 -1.40 -23.04
N LYS A 213 -23.11 -0.87 -24.22
CA LYS A 213 -21.74 -0.44 -24.56
C LYS A 213 -21.30 0.72 -23.69
N LEU A 214 -22.16 1.73 -23.48
CA LEU A 214 -21.89 2.85 -22.58
C LEU A 214 -21.63 2.39 -21.13
N LEU A 215 -22.39 1.42 -20.62
CA LEU A 215 -22.17 0.88 -19.28
C LEU A 215 -20.84 0.11 -19.18
N ARG A 216 -20.42 -0.57 -20.25
CA ARG A 216 -19.13 -1.26 -20.31
C ARG A 216 -17.96 -0.27 -20.34
N VAL A 217 -18.03 0.72 -21.22
CA VAL A 217 -17.02 1.78 -21.35
C VAL A 217 -16.87 2.56 -20.05
N LYS A 218 -17.97 2.90 -19.37
CA LYS A 218 -17.93 3.54 -18.05
C LYS A 218 -17.27 2.69 -16.98
N ARG A 219 -17.55 1.38 -16.94
CA ARG A 219 -16.88 0.47 -15.99
C ARG A 219 -15.40 0.35 -16.27
N LEU A 220 -15.01 0.28 -17.55
CA LEU A 220 -13.61 0.26 -17.96
C LEU A 220 -12.91 1.56 -17.51
N ARG A 221 -13.55 2.71 -17.71
CA ARG A 221 -13.08 4.02 -17.23
C ARG A 221 -12.85 4.06 -15.72
N GLU A 222 -13.82 3.56 -14.94
CA GLU A 222 -13.73 3.52 -13.48
C GLU A 222 -12.57 2.64 -13.01
N GLN A 223 -12.42 1.43 -13.59
CA GLN A 223 -11.31 0.53 -13.26
C GLN A 223 -9.95 1.11 -13.63
N MET A 224 -9.85 1.74 -14.80
CA MET A 224 -8.63 2.40 -15.24
C MET A 224 -8.27 3.59 -14.38
N LYS A 225 -9.25 4.40 -13.96
CA LYS A 225 -9.00 5.54 -13.09
C LYS A 225 -8.55 5.14 -11.69
N ASP A 226 -9.06 4.03 -11.17
CA ASP A 226 -8.66 3.51 -9.87
C ASP A 226 -7.28 2.83 -9.93
N SER A 227 -6.98 2.13 -11.03
CA SER A 227 -5.61 1.68 -11.36
C SER A 227 -4.67 2.88 -11.49
N SER A 228 -5.15 3.97 -12.09
CA SER A 228 -4.32 5.14 -12.38
C SER A 228 -3.85 5.89 -11.14
N LYS A 229 -4.78 6.13 -10.21
CA LYS A 229 -4.45 6.77 -8.93
C LYS A 229 -3.48 5.96 -8.08
N SER A 230 -3.38 4.64 -8.28
CA SER A 230 -2.50 3.80 -7.47
C SER A 230 -1.02 4.11 -7.69
N TYR A 231 -0.64 4.69 -8.83
CA TYR A 231 0.74 5.09 -9.12
C TYR A 231 1.01 6.60 -9.00
N GLU A 232 0.00 7.48 -9.04
CA GLU A 232 0.19 8.93 -8.86
C GLU A 232 0.44 9.36 -7.40
N ILE A 233 -0.05 8.59 -6.40
CA ILE A 233 -0.07 9.03 -4.99
C ILE A 233 1.33 9.02 -4.33
N LEU A 234 2.34 8.43 -4.97
CA LEU A 234 3.66 8.20 -4.35
C LEU A 234 4.86 8.70 -5.19
N GLY A 235 4.61 9.37 -6.33
CA GLY A 235 5.61 10.13 -7.10
C GLY A 235 5.80 11.56 -6.58
#